data_AF-A0AAW5JPE5-F1
#
_entry.id   AF-A0AAW5JPE5-F1
#
_cell.length_a   1.000
_cell.length_b   1.000
_cell.length_c   1.000
_cell.angle_alpha   90.00
_cell.angle_beta   90.00
_cell.angle_gamma   90.00
#
_symmetry.space_group_name_H-M   'P 1'
#
loop_
_entity.id
_entity.type
_entity.pdbx_description
1 polymer ?
#
loop_
_entity_poly.entity_id
_entity_poly.type
_entity_poly.pdbx_seq_one_letter_code
_entity_poly.pdbx_strand_id
1 'polypeptide(L)'
;MNTVEKYIFEKALAHYGPEAQIKMLYEEMAELQLAVCKHGRGADNLDNIAEELADVGIMLDQMRLLFDVAPLSEAKRGEKVARLAERMDNA
;
A
#
# COMPACT_ATOMS: atom_id res chain seq x y z
N MET A 1 2.81 3.23 -10.77
CA MET A 1 3.17 1.91 -11.32
C MET A 1 3.67 2.03 -12.75
N ASN A 2 4.89 1.55 -12.99
CA ASN A 2 5.49 1.45 -14.33
C ASN A 2 4.98 0.21 -15.09
N THR A 3 5.31 0.10 -16.38
CA THR A 3 4.82 -0.98 -17.24
C THR A 3 5.30 -2.37 -16.82
N VAL A 4 6.51 -2.48 -16.26
CA VAL A 4 7.09 -3.75 -15.80
C VAL A 4 6.37 -4.23 -14.53
N GLU A 5 6.20 -3.35 -13.55
CA GLU A 5 5.44 -3.62 -12.32
C GLU A 5 4.02 -4.07 -12.65
N LYS A 6 3.32 -3.33 -13.53
CA LYS A 6 1.96 -3.69 -13.95
C LYS A 6 1.89 -5.11 -14.52
N TYR A 7 2.80 -5.46 -15.42
CA TYR A 7 2.86 -6.79 -16.00
C TYR A 7 3.07 -7.88 -14.94
N ILE A 8 3.99 -7.66 -13.99
CA ILE A 8 4.28 -8.61 -12.92
C ILE A 8 3.07 -8.79 -12.01
N PHE A 9 2.40 -7.70 -11.65
CA PHE A 9 1.23 -7.74 -10.77
C PHE A 9 0.03 -8.42 -11.43
N GLU A 10 -0.21 -8.17 -12.72
CA GLU A 10 -1.22 -8.89 -13.49
C GLU A 10 -0.91 -10.40 -13.54
N LYS A 11 0.38 -10.78 -13.66
CA LYS A 11 0.81 -12.18 -13.60
C LYS A 11 0.63 -12.79 -12.21
N ALA A 12 0.93 -12.06 -11.15
CA ALA A 12 0.73 -12.52 -9.77
C ALA A 12 -0.77 -12.76 -9.50
N LEU A 13 -1.63 -11.82 -9.87
CA LEU A 13 -3.09 -11.96 -9.75
C LEU A 13 -3.61 -13.16 -10.54
N ALA A 14 -3.11 -13.38 -11.76
CA ALA A 14 -3.51 -14.53 -12.58
C ALA A 14 -3.00 -15.88 -12.03
N HIS A 15 -1.84 -15.90 -11.38
CA HIS A 15 -1.22 -17.12 -10.87
C HIS A 15 -1.79 -17.54 -9.51
N TYR A 16 -1.87 -16.60 -8.56
CA TYR A 16 -2.29 -16.87 -7.19
C TYR A 16 -3.80 -16.73 -6.99
N GLY A 17 -4.46 -15.95 -7.84
CA GLY A 17 -5.88 -15.66 -7.75
C GLY A 17 -6.22 -14.51 -6.79
N PRO A 18 -7.41 -13.92 -6.94
CA PRO A 18 -7.81 -12.69 -6.26
C PRO A 18 -7.92 -12.87 -4.73
N GLU A 19 -8.52 -13.97 -4.27
CA GLU A 19 -8.70 -14.22 -2.83
C GLU A 19 -7.37 -14.38 -2.09
N ALA A 20 -6.39 -15.05 -2.70
CA ALA A 20 -5.07 -15.22 -2.12
C ALA A 20 -4.33 -13.89 -2.02
N GLN A 21 -4.40 -13.06 -3.07
CA GLN A 21 -3.75 -11.74 -3.07
C GLN A 21 -4.43 -10.73 -2.12
N ILE A 22 -5.75 -10.84 -1.91
CA ILE A 22 -6.45 -10.07 -0.87
C ILE A 22 -6.01 -10.51 0.53
N LYS A 23 -5.79 -11.81 0.78
CA LYS A 23 -5.25 -12.29 2.05
C LYS A 23 -3.82 -11.81 2.27
N MET A 24 -2.99 -11.84 1.21
CA MET A 24 -1.63 -11.30 1.25
C MET A 24 -1.63 -9.83 1.67
N LEU A 25 -2.52 -9.00 1.11
CA LEU A 25 -2.69 -7.62 1.57
C LEU A 25 -2.94 -7.51 3.08
N TYR A 26 -3.72 -8.43 3.68
CA TYR A 26 -3.98 -8.40 5.12
C TYR A 26 -2.74 -8.73 5.94
N GLU A 27 -1.94 -9.68 5.47
CA GLU A 27 -0.67 -10.10 6.10
C GLU A 27 0.31 -8.92 6.11
N GLU A 28 0.61 -8.34 4.95
CA GLU A 28 1.55 -7.21 4.83
C GLU A 28 1.11 -5.98 5.65
N MET A 29 -0.20 -5.69 5.69
CA MET A 29 -0.74 -4.60 6.51
C MET A 29 -0.55 -4.86 8.02
N ALA A 30 -0.66 -6.11 8.45
CA ALA A 30 -0.46 -6.49 9.85
C ALA A 30 1.03 -6.44 10.23
N GLU A 31 1.92 -6.83 9.33
CA GLU A 31 3.37 -6.79 9.52
C GLU A 31 3.88 -5.34 9.58
N LEU A 32 3.44 -4.47 8.67
CA LEU A 32 3.70 -3.03 8.75
C LEU A 32 3.18 -2.42 10.05
N GLN A 33 1.95 -2.76 10.46
CA GLN A 33 1.40 -2.28 11.73
C GLN A 33 2.28 -2.70 12.91
N LEU A 34 2.74 -3.95 12.94
CA LEU A 34 3.61 -4.46 13.99
C LEU A 34 4.97 -3.75 13.99
N ALA A 35 5.58 -3.54 12.81
CA ALA A 35 6.86 -2.86 12.65
C ALA A 35 6.81 -1.42 13.18
N VAL A 36 5.76 -0.66 12.81
CA VAL A 36 5.54 0.70 13.31
C VAL A 36 5.29 0.71 14.82
N CYS A 37 4.51 -0.23 15.35
CA CYS A 37 4.29 -0.35 16.80
C CYS A 37 5.56 -0.68 17.59
N LYS A 38 6.45 -1.52 17.05
CA LYS A 38 7.76 -1.80 17.65
C LYS A 38 8.63 -0.54 17.68
N HIS A 39 8.68 0.19 16.56
CA HIS A 39 9.44 1.44 16.47
C HIS A 39 8.96 2.48 17.49
N GLY A 40 7.64 2.65 17.64
CA GLY A 40 7.05 3.55 18.65
C GLY A 40 7.39 3.19 20.11
N ARG A 41 7.88 1.97 20.38
CA ARG A 41 8.40 1.54 21.69
C ARG A 41 9.92 1.66 21.81
N GLY A 42 10.58 2.34 20.88
CA GLY A 42 12.01 2.59 20.88
C GLY A 42 12.85 1.50 20.21
N ALA A 43 12.26 0.63 19.38
CA ALA A 43 13.04 -0.31 18.59
C ALA A 43 13.80 0.40 17.46
N ASP A 44 15.05 -0.01 17.25
CA ASP A 44 15.86 0.38 16.09
C ASP A 44 15.59 -0.59 14.93
N ASN A 45 14.51 -0.33 14.19
CA ASN A 45 13.97 -1.23 13.16
C ASN A 45 13.50 -0.49 11.90
N LEU A 46 14.19 0.60 11.53
CA LEU A 46 13.84 1.40 10.35
C LEU A 46 13.90 0.58 9.05
N ASP A 47 14.88 -0.32 8.92
CA ASP A 47 15.00 -1.20 7.75
C ASP A 47 13.77 -2.10 7.62
N ASN A 48 13.29 -2.68 8.73
CA ASN A 48 12.05 -3.46 8.74
C ASN A 48 10.85 -2.57 8.37
N ILE A 49 10.77 -1.32 8.84
CA ILE A 49 9.65 -0.44 8.41
C ILE A 49 9.70 -0.18 6.91
N ALA A 50 10.90 0.01 6.34
CA ALA A 50 11.07 0.29 4.93
C ALA A 50 10.66 -0.91 4.06
N GLU A 51 11.00 -2.13 4.47
CA GLU A 51 10.59 -3.40 3.85
C GLU A 51 9.06 -3.51 3.81
N GLU A 52 8.42 -3.39 4.97
CA GLU A 52 6.97 -3.57 5.11
C GLU A 52 6.16 -2.46 4.39
N LEU A 53 6.71 -1.25 4.30
CA LEU A 53 6.14 -0.18 3.47
C LEU A 53 6.20 -0.52 1.98
N ALA A 54 7.28 -1.15 1.53
CA ALA A 54 7.42 -1.59 0.15
C ALA A 54 6.43 -2.72 -0.16
N ASP A 55 6.32 -3.70 0.73
CA ASP A 55 5.42 -4.85 0.55
C ASP A 55 3.95 -4.42 0.56
N VAL A 56 3.54 -3.58 1.52
CA VAL A 56 2.22 -2.94 1.50
C VAL A 56 2.00 -2.10 0.23
N GLY A 57 3.01 -1.36 -0.22
CA GLY A 57 2.95 -0.58 -1.46
C GLY A 57 2.65 -1.43 -2.68
N ILE A 58 3.35 -2.57 -2.82
CA ILE A 58 3.11 -3.56 -3.87
C ILE A 58 1.69 -4.09 -3.78
N MET A 59 1.25 -4.49 -2.58
CA MET A 59 -0.09 -5.05 -2.42
C MET A 59 -1.20 -4.05 -2.73
N LEU A 60 -1.03 -2.77 -2.38
CA LEU A 60 -1.97 -1.72 -2.75
C LEU A 60 -2.05 -1.53 -4.27
N ASP A 61 -0.94 -1.60 -4.99
CA ASP A 61 -0.93 -1.53 -6.45
C ASP A 61 -1.60 -2.73 -7.10
N GLN A 62 -1.40 -3.94 -6.56
CA GLN A 62 -2.15 -5.12 -7.00
C GLN A 62 -3.65 -4.95 -6.76
N MET A 63 -4.08 -4.37 -5.62
CA MET A 63 -5.51 -4.12 -5.36
C MET A 63 -6.10 -3.09 -6.32
N ARG A 64 -5.35 -2.05 -6.68
CA ARG A 64 -5.78 -1.06 -7.68
C ARG A 64 -6.07 -1.71 -9.03
N LEU A 65 -5.26 -2.70 -9.43
CA LEU A 65 -5.48 -3.51 -10.63
C LEU A 65 -6.65 -4.47 -10.47
N LEU A 66 -6.68 -5.24 -9.37
CA LEU A 66 -7.69 -6.25 -9.11
C LEU A 66 -9.11 -5.70 -9.12
N PHE A 67 -9.32 -4.52 -8.52
CA PHE A 67 -10.62 -3.86 -8.46
C PHE A 67 -10.88 -2.89 -9.64
N ASP A 68 -9.93 -2.73 -10.56
CA ASP A 68 -9.99 -1.76 -11.66
C ASP A 68 -10.30 -0.32 -11.20
N VAL A 69 -9.64 0.10 -10.11
CA VAL A 69 -9.87 1.42 -9.47
C VAL A 69 -8.66 2.34 -9.50
N ALA A 70 -7.60 2.03 -10.26
CA ALA A 70 -6.39 2.85 -10.25
C ALA A 70 -6.65 4.35 -10.54
N PRO A 71 -7.43 4.75 -11.57
CA PRO A 71 -7.72 6.17 -11.82
C PRO A 71 -8.53 6.82 -10.70
N LEU A 72 -9.51 6.11 -10.16
CA LEU A 72 -10.36 6.59 -9.05
C LEU A 72 -9.57 6.76 -7.76
N SER A 73 -8.67 5.81 -7.46
CA SER A 73 -7.80 5.82 -6.29
C SER A 73 -6.88 7.05 -6.30
N GLU A 74 -6.27 7.36 -7.45
CA GLU A 74 -5.42 8.55 -7.59
C GLU A 74 -6.20 9.86 -7.48
N ALA A 75 -7.38 9.96 -8.10
CA ALA A 75 -8.25 11.12 -7.94
C ALA A 75 -8.61 11.36 -6.46
N LYS A 76 -9.01 10.29 -5.75
CA LYS A 76 -9.33 10.34 -4.33
C LYS A 76 -8.12 10.68 -3.47
N ARG A 77 -6.92 10.24 -3.84
CA ARG A 77 -5.68 10.61 -3.17
C ARG A 77 -5.42 12.10 -3.29
N GLY A 78 -5.58 12.67 -4.49
CA GLY A 78 -5.46 14.12 -4.73
C GLY A 78 -6.42 14.94 -3.85
N GLU A 79 -7.71 14.59 -3.84
CA GLU A 79 -8.72 15.25 -2.98
C GLU A 79 -8.33 15.20 -1.49
N LYS A 80 -7.83 14.04 -1.01
CA LYS A 80 -7.45 13.85 0.39
C LYS A 80 -6.21 14.66 0.77
N VAL A 81 -5.23 14.76 -0.13
CA VAL A 81 -4.02 15.57 0.08
C VAL A 81 -4.36 17.06 0.10
N ALA A 82 -5.19 17.54 -0.84
CA ALA A 82 -5.65 18.92 -0.84
C ALA A 82 -6.34 19.29 0.49
N ARG A 83 -7.25 18.44 0.97
CA ARG A 83 -7.91 18.64 2.27
C ARG A 83 -6.93 18.59 3.46
N LEU A 84 -5.85 17.81 3.37
CA LEU A 84 -4.84 17.80 4.42
C LEU A 84 -4.09 19.13 4.46
N ALA A 85 -3.73 19.69 3.31
CA ALA A 85 -3.10 21.01 3.22
C ALA A 85 -4.01 22.10 3.80
N GLU A 86 -5.29 22.12 3.43
CA GLU A 86 -6.26 23.08 3.98
C GLU A 86 -6.37 23.00 5.52
N ARG A 87 -6.27 21.81 6.12
CA ARG A 87 -6.30 21.67 7.59
C ARG A 87 -5.08 22.25 8.27
N MET A 88 -3.93 22.23 7.61
CA MET A 88 -2.69 22.80 8.13
C MET A 88 -2.69 24.32 8.00
N ASP A 89 -3.26 24.87 6.92
CA ASP A 89 -3.38 26.33 6.73
C ASP A 89 -4.40 26.98 7.67
N ASN A 90 -5.38 26.21 8.15
CA ASN A 90 -6.42 26.65 9.09
C ASN A 90 -6.13 26.27 10.55
N ALA A 91 -4.96 25.70 10.85
CA ALA A 91 -4.52 25.33 12.21
C ALA A 91 -3.67 26.44 12.84
#